data_AF-A0A4S2DMZ1-F1
#
_entry.id   AF-A0A4S2DMZ1-F1
#
_cell.length_a   1.000
_cell.length_b   1.000
_cell.length_c   1.000
_cell.angle_alpha   90.00
_cell.angle_beta   90.00
_cell.angle_gamma   90.00
#
_symmetry.space_group_name_H-M   'P 1'
#
loop_
_entity.id
_entity.type
_entity.pdbx_description
1 polymer ?
#
loop_
_entity_poly.entity_id
_entity_poly.type
_entity_poly.pdbx_seq_one_letter_code
_entity_poly.pdbx_strand_id
1 'polypeptide(L)'
;MNYKTFQNKFDVKENIAYATVLKKDGSELVFIIDADDVERIKSMGTWFAEWNKDLNAYTIQNISKSKGTKPLKQSLQTVILNTNPKAPIKHINGNMLDNRKSNLEIVPRAQKNQYEKVDDNTIAIILTNKYGTPHAKALISSEDLNTVITDEFSWVQYKKNGDIMVIANTPQGRIHLDKLIMNPTESETVHHINLNPLDCRRSNLENKVIV
;
A
#
# COMPACT_ATOMS: atom_id res chain seq x y z
N MET A 1 8.36 -13.66 29.85
CA MET A 1 6.89 -13.54 29.65
C MET A 1 6.59 -13.69 28.17
N ASN A 2 5.56 -14.45 27.77
CA ASN A 2 5.21 -14.59 26.35
C ASN A 2 4.30 -13.43 25.91
N TYR A 3 4.84 -12.52 25.09
CA TYR A 3 4.14 -11.33 24.62
C TYR A 3 2.85 -11.61 23.84
N LYS A 4 2.73 -12.79 23.21
CA LYS A 4 1.52 -13.20 22.46
C LYS A 4 0.39 -13.73 23.32
N THR A 5 0.63 -13.96 24.60
CA THR A 5 -0.37 -14.47 25.56
C THR A 5 -0.57 -13.53 26.75
N PHE A 6 0.03 -12.34 26.70
CA PHE A 6 -0.16 -11.29 27.69
C PHE A 6 -1.62 -10.84 27.69
N GLN A 7 -2.26 -10.80 28.87
CA GLN A 7 -3.60 -10.25 28.97
C GLN A 7 -3.53 -8.73 28.81
N ASN A 8 -4.10 -8.21 27.73
CA ASN A 8 -4.08 -6.77 27.46
C ASN A 8 -4.88 -6.01 28.52
N LYS A 9 -4.36 -4.86 28.94
CA LYS A 9 -5.01 -3.95 29.88
C LYS A 9 -5.65 -2.82 29.08
N PHE A 10 -6.93 -2.54 29.33
CA PHE A 10 -7.68 -1.45 28.69
C PHE A 10 -8.07 -0.42 29.73
N ASP A 11 -7.75 0.84 29.47
CA ASP A 11 -8.17 2.01 30.25
C ASP A 11 -9.04 2.88 29.34
N VAL A 12 -10.30 3.11 29.72
CA VAL A 12 -11.28 3.84 28.89
C VAL A 12 -11.47 5.23 29.49
N LYS A 13 -11.22 6.26 28.68
CA LYS A 13 -11.44 7.66 29.02
C LYS A 13 -12.36 8.27 27.98
N GLU A 14 -13.58 8.59 28.40
CA GLU A 14 -14.64 9.09 27.53
C GLU A 14 -14.87 8.15 26.32
N ASN A 15 -14.59 8.62 25.11
CA ASN A 15 -14.78 7.89 23.86
C ASN A 15 -13.49 7.20 23.35
N ILE A 16 -12.39 7.25 24.10
CA ILE A 16 -11.10 6.66 23.69
C ILE A 16 -10.69 5.58 24.70
N ALA A 17 -10.25 4.44 24.19
CA ALA A 17 -9.64 3.39 24.99
C ALA A 17 -8.15 3.26 24.70
N TYR A 18 -7.36 3.16 25.77
CA TYR A 18 -5.92 2.96 25.76
C TYR A 18 -5.62 1.52 26.14
N ALA A 19 -4.92 0.79 25.28
CA ALA A 19 -4.67 -0.62 25.45
C ALA A 19 -3.16 -0.91 25.53
N THR A 20 -2.74 -1.51 26.64
CA THR A 20 -1.34 -1.93 26.85
C THR A 20 -1.11 -3.32 26.26
N VAL A 21 -0.10 -3.43 25.40
CA VAL A 21 0.40 -4.66 24.79
C VAL A 21 1.90 -4.84 25.02
N LEU A 22 2.42 -6.02 24.72
CA LEU A 22 3.86 -6.29 24.77
C LEU A 22 4.46 -6.40 23.37
N LYS A 23 5.70 -5.89 23.24
CA LYS A 23 6.62 -6.21 22.14
C LYS A 23 7.30 -7.56 22.38
N LYS A 24 8.02 -8.07 21.37
CA LYS A 24 8.79 -9.31 21.45
C LYS A 24 9.83 -9.32 22.58
N ASP A 25 10.44 -8.17 22.87
CA ASP A 25 11.41 -7.98 23.95
C ASP A 25 10.77 -7.91 25.35
N GLY A 26 9.44 -7.96 25.44
CA GLY A 26 8.68 -7.89 26.69
C GLY A 26 8.41 -6.48 27.20
N SER A 27 8.91 -5.43 26.55
CA SER A 27 8.56 -4.07 26.92
C SER A 27 7.18 -3.65 26.40
N GLU A 28 6.54 -2.76 27.14
CA GLU A 28 5.16 -2.34 26.91
C GLU A 28 5.04 -1.31 25.78
N LEU A 29 3.87 -1.30 25.14
CA LEU A 29 3.47 -0.33 24.15
C LEU A 29 1.96 -0.08 24.30
N VAL A 30 1.52 1.16 24.10
CA VAL A 30 0.11 1.54 24.19
C VAL A 30 -0.43 1.87 22.80
N PHE A 31 -1.54 1.24 22.43
CA PHE A 31 -2.34 1.64 21.27
C PHE A 31 -3.66 2.23 21.72
N ILE A 32 -4.29 3.03 20.86
CA ILE A 32 -5.60 3.61 21.14
C ILE A 32 -6.63 3.17 20.09
N ILE A 33 -7.87 3.02 20.54
CA ILE A 33 -9.05 2.69 19.72
C ILE A 33 -10.25 3.50 20.22
N ASP A 34 -11.34 3.49 19.46
CA ASP A 34 -12.61 4.01 19.96
C ASP A 34 -13.13 3.11 21.09
N ALA A 35 -13.75 3.73 22.11
CA ALA A 35 -14.22 3.02 23.29
C ALA A 35 -15.29 1.95 22.97
N ASP A 36 -16.08 2.16 21.92
CA ASP A 36 -17.12 1.23 21.46
C ASP A 36 -16.55 -0.09 20.88
N ASP A 37 -15.27 -0.10 20.46
CA ASP A 37 -14.62 -1.30 19.92
C ASP A 37 -14.03 -2.22 21.01
N VAL A 38 -13.90 -1.75 22.25
CA VAL A 38 -13.15 -2.44 23.32
C VAL A 38 -13.62 -3.88 23.55
N GLU A 39 -14.93 -4.09 23.73
CA GLU A 39 -15.45 -5.42 24.06
C GLU A 39 -15.28 -6.40 22.90
N ARG A 40 -15.46 -5.93 21.66
CA ARG A 40 -15.19 -6.71 20.45
C ARG A 40 -13.71 -7.10 20.37
N ILE A 41 -12.80 -6.14 20.55
CA ILE A 41 -11.35 -6.38 20.49
C ILE A 41 -10.89 -7.35 21.60
N LYS A 42 -11.40 -7.20 22.83
CA LYS A 42 -11.13 -8.14 23.94
C LYS A 42 -11.61 -9.57 23.63
N SER A 43 -12.81 -9.70 23.04
CA SER A 43 -13.41 -11.01 22.73
C SER A 43 -12.57 -11.86 21.75
N MET A 44 -11.74 -11.21 20.93
CA MET A 44 -10.87 -11.87 19.95
C MET A 44 -9.56 -12.42 20.55
N GLY A 45 -9.34 -12.21 21.85
CA GLY A 45 -8.19 -12.72 22.58
C GLY A 45 -7.05 -11.70 22.72
N THR A 46 -5.82 -12.20 22.77
CA THR A 46 -4.63 -11.37 23.05
C THR A 46 -4.11 -10.67 21.80
N TRP A 47 -3.85 -9.38 21.94
CA TRP A 47 -3.18 -8.53 20.97
C TRP A 47 -1.73 -8.26 21.39
N PHE A 48 -0.85 -8.09 20.42
CA PHE A 48 0.57 -7.85 20.64
C PHE A 48 1.15 -6.90 19.59
N ALA A 49 2.23 -6.22 19.94
CA ALA A 49 2.96 -5.34 19.03
C ALA A 49 4.00 -6.14 18.23
N GLU A 50 4.03 -5.93 16.92
CA GLU A 50 5.05 -6.49 16.03
C GLU A 50 5.60 -5.44 15.09
N TRP A 51 6.92 -5.47 14.89
CA TRP A 51 7.61 -4.55 13.98
C TRP A 51 7.25 -4.86 12.53
N ASN A 52 6.72 -3.88 11.82
CA ASN A 52 6.45 -3.94 10.39
C ASN A 52 7.53 -3.17 9.63
N LYS A 53 8.28 -3.87 8.78
CA LYS A 53 9.38 -3.27 8.00
C LYS A 53 8.88 -2.30 6.91
N ASP A 54 7.78 -2.62 6.24
CA ASP A 54 7.19 -1.78 5.18
C ASP A 54 6.75 -0.42 5.73
N LEU A 55 6.21 -0.42 6.96
CA LEU A 55 5.71 0.77 7.63
C LEU A 55 6.75 1.43 8.54
N ASN A 56 7.92 0.78 8.72
CA ASN A 56 8.96 1.20 9.66
C ASN A 56 8.40 1.55 11.06
N ALA A 57 7.46 0.73 11.54
CA ALA A 57 6.71 1.01 12.76
C ALA A 57 6.16 -0.28 13.40
N TYR A 58 5.84 -0.21 14.69
CA TYR A 58 5.08 -1.28 15.35
C TYR A 58 3.61 -1.21 14.93
N THR A 59 3.04 -2.37 14.63
CA THR A 59 1.59 -2.54 14.40
C THR A 59 1.02 -3.56 15.38
N ILE A 60 -0.29 -3.51 15.58
CA ILE A 60 -0.98 -4.36 16.56
C ILE A 60 -1.63 -5.54 15.85
N GLN A 61 -1.33 -6.73 16.34
CA GLN A 61 -1.71 -8.00 15.72
C GLN A 61 -2.33 -8.96 16.74
N ASN A 62 -3.20 -9.84 16.28
CA ASN A 62 -3.73 -10.98 17.03
C ASN A 62 -3.52 -12.27 16.22
N ILE A 63 -3.50 -13.41 16.90
CA ILE A 63 -3.53 -14.72 16.26
C ILE A 63 -4.84 -15.39 16.68
N SER A 64 -5.71 -15.65 15.71
CA SER A 64 -7.03 -16.23 15.96
C SER A 64 -6.91 -17.62 16.56
N LYS A 65 -7.81 -17.94 17.49
CA LYS A 65 -7.94 -19.29 18.05
C LYS A 65 -8.89 -20.09 17.16
N SER A 66 -8.37 -20.81 16.16
CA SER A 66 -9.19 -21.74 15.35
C SER A 66 -9.12 -23.16 15.90
N LYS A 67 -10.29 -23.82 16.04
CA LYS A 67 -10.38 -25.27 16.25
C LYS A 67 -10.42 -25.96 14.88
N GLY A 68 -9.32 -26.59 14.47
CA GLY A 68 -9.25 -27.45 13.27
C GLY A 68 -8.65 -26.84 12.00
N THR A 69 -8.49 -25.52 11.91
CA THR A 69 -7.75 -24.84 10.83
C THR A 69 -6.49 -24.16 11.37
N LYS A 70 -5.55 -23.81 10.49
CA LYS A 70 -4.35 -23.07 10.91
C LYS A 70 -4.74 -21.69 11.49
N PRO A 71 -4.17 -21.29 12.64
CA PRO A 71 -4.40 -19.97 13.23
C PRO A 71 -4.12 -18.85 12.23
N LEU A 72 -5.05 -17.90 12.12
CA LEU A 72 -4.91 -16.75 11.23
C LEU A 72 -4.34 -15.57 12.01
N LYS A 73 -3.29 -14.94 11.47
CA LYS A 73 -2.80 -13.67 12.00
C LYS A 73 -3.66 -12.52 11.47
N GLN A 74 -4.15 -11.67 12.36
CA GLN A 74 -5.08 -10.59 12.06
C GLN A 74 -4.48 -9.24 12.49
N SER A 75 -4.66 -8.22 11.66
CA SER A 75 -4.25 -6.85 11.95
C SER A 75 -5.37 -6.07 12.63
N LEU A 76 -5.04 -5.23 13.62
CA LEU A 76 -6.03 -4.49 14.40
C LEU A 76 -6.87 -3.56 13.53
N GLN A 77 -6.23 -2.78 12.66
CA GLN A 77 -6.90 -1.84 11.76
C GLN A 77 -7.90 -2.52 10.81
N THR A 78 -7.58 -3.73 10.32
CA THR A 78 -8.47 -4.54 9.47
C THR A 78 -9.70 -5.00 10.25
N VAL A 79 -9.50 -5.43 11.50
CA VAL A 79 -10.60 -5.86 12.38
C VAL A 79 -11.49 -4.68 12.72
N ILE A 80 -10.91 -3.53 13.08
CA ILE A 80 -11.67 -2.33 13.44
C ILE A 80 -12.58 -1.89 12.30
N LEU A 81 -12.02 -1.77 11.08
CA LEU A 81 -12.77 -1.40 9.88
C LEU A 81 -13.62 -2.53 9.29
N ASN A 82 -13.55 -3.75 9.84
CA ASN A 82 -14.25 -4.94 9.34
C ASN A 82 -14.11 -5.13 7.82
N THR A 83 -12.88 -5.02 7.30
CA THR A 83 -12.59 -5.07 5.86
C THR A 83 -11.73 -6.28 5.48
N ASN A 84 -11.53 -6.47 4.17
CA ASN A 84 -10.69 -7.55 3.65
C ASN A 84 -9.25 -7.42 4.18
N PRO A 85 -8.59 -8.51 4.65
CA PRO A 85 -7.19 -8.47 5.10
C PRO A 85 -6.18 -7.99 4.06
N LYS A 86 -6.53 -8.00 2.76
CA LYS A 86 -5.71 -7.48 1.68
C LYS A 86 -6.01 -6.01 1.34
N ALA A 87 -7.04 -5.41 1.92
CA ALA A 87 -7.34 -4.00 1.70
C ALA A 87 -6.21 -3.14 2.32
N PRO A 88 -5.60 -2.22 1.55
CA PRO A 88 -4.63 -1.30 2.12
C PRO A 88 -5.37 -0.31 3.02
N ILE A 89 -4.86 -0.14 4.23
CA ILE A 89 -5.40 0.80 5.22
C ILE A 89 -4.28 1.73 5.62
N LYS A 90 -4.56 3.03 5.61
CA LYS A 90 -3.66 4.11 5.98
C LYS A 90 -4.11 4.72 7.31
N HIS A 91 -3.13 5.04 8.16
CA HIS A 91 -3.35 5.91 9.32
C HIS A 91 -3.16 7.37 8.89
N ILE A 92 -4.21 8.17 9.02
CA ILE A 92 -4.26 9.55 8.52
C ILE A 92 -3.18 10.41 9.19
N ASN A 93 -3.01 10.28 10.51
CA ASN A 93 -2.01 11.01 11.28
C ASN A 93 -0.60 10.39 11.27
N GLY A 94 -0.38 9.30 10.53
CA GLY A 94 0.91 8.58 10.49
C GLY A 94 1.28 7.79 11.75
N ASN A 95 0.47 7.83 12.81
CA ASN A 95 0.68 7.06 14.04
C ASN A 95 0.00 5.69 13.94
N MET A 96 0.78 4.63 13.71
CA MET A 96 0.28 3.24 13.58
C MET A 96 -0.37 2.68 14.86
N LEU A 97 -0.20 3.35 15.99
CA LEU A 97 -0.79 2.98 17.27
C LEU A 97 -2.12 3.69 17.54
N ASP A 98 -2.48 4.69 16.73
CA ASP A 98 -3.79 5.33 16.76
C ASP A 98 -4.77 4.64 15.82
N ASN A 99 -5.48 3.64 16.34
CA ASN A 99 -6.36 2.77 15.56
C ASN A 99 -7.84 3.18 15.71
N ARG A 100 -8.12 4.43 16.13
CA ARG A 100 -9.48 4.98 16.09
C ARG A 100 -9.98 5.01 14.64
N LYS A 101 -11.26 4.70 14.42
CA LYS A 101 -11.91 4.67 13.10
C LYS A 101 -11.73 5.99 12.35
N SER A 102 -11.81 7.12 13.06
CA SER A 102 -11.58 8.46 12.51
C SER A 102 -10.17 8.71 11.98
N ASN A 103 -9.19 7.87 12.36
CA ASN A 103 -7.80 7.93 11.90
C ASN A 103 -7.47 6.86 10.86
N LEU A 104 -8.40 5.98 10.50
CA LEU A 104 -8.15 4.87 9.57
C LEU A 104 -8.90 5.09 8.25
N GLU A 105 -8.18 4.97 7.14
CA GLU A 105 -8.73 5.12 5.80
C GLU A 105 -8.41 3.88 4.96
N ILE A 106 -9.43 3.28 4.32
CA ILE A 106 -9.20 2.25 3.30
C ILE A 106 -8.77 2.96 2.02
N VAL A 107 -7.57 2.66 1.52
CA VAL A 107 -7.06 3.29 0.30
C VAL A 107 -7.61 2.55 -0.93
N PRO A 108 -8.32 3.23 -1.84
CA PRO A 108 -8.74 2.62 -3.10
C PRO A 108 -7.51 2.20 -3.93
N ARG A 109 -7.52 0.99 -4.48
CA ARG A 109 -6.40 0.46 -5.28
C ARG A 109 -6.33 1.06 -6.69
N ALA A 110 -7.49 1.37 -7.27
CA ALA A 110 -7.61 2.01 -8.56
C ALA A 110 -7.94 3.48 -8.33
N GLN A 111 -6.95 4.35 -8.56
CA GLN A 111 -7.11 5.80 -8.51
C GLN A 111 -6.31 6.37 -9.67
N LYS A 112 -6.89 7.37 -10.34
CA LYS A 112 -6.20 8.18 -11.33
C LYS A 112 -4.96 8.80 -10.70
N ASN A 113 -3.80 8.63 -11.34
CA ASN A 113 -2.57 9.23 -10.85
C ASN A 113 -2.63 10.76 -10.92
N GLN A 114 -2.07 11.40 -9.89
CA GLN A 114 -1.70 12.81 -9.98
C GLN A 114 -0.49 12.96 -10.92
N TYR A 115 -0.33 14.16 -11.47
CA TYR A 115 0.80 14.49 -12.34
C TYR A 115 1.23 15.95 -12.14
N GLU A 116 2.44 16.25 -12.60
CA GLU A 116 3.02 17.58 -12.62
C GLU A 116 3.54 17.90 -14.03
N LYS A 117 3.33 19.12 -14.51
CA LYS A 117 3.99 19.61 -15.72
C LYS A 117 5.43 20.00 -15.36
N VAL A 118 6.42 19.31 -15.95
CA VAL A 118 7.84 19.58 -15.72
C VAL A 118 8.32 20.70 -16.64
N ASP A 119 7.97 20.60 -17.92
CA ASP A 119 8.21 21.59 -18.97
C ASP A 119 7.12 21.45 -20.05
N ASP A 120 7.24 22.14 -21.19
CA ASP A 120 6.25 22.11 -22.26
C ASP A 120 6.08 20.73 -22.92
N ASN A 121 7.11 19.90 -22.89
CA ASN A 121 7.15 18.59 -23.54
C ASN A 121 7.11 17.42 -22.57
N THR A 122 7.24 17.66 -21.26
CA THR A 122 7.39 16.62 -20.24
C THR A 122 6.36 16.71 -19.13
N ILE A 123 5.68 15.59 -18.88
CA ILE A 123 4.82 15.38 -17.72
C ILE A 123 5.46 14.36 -16.79
N ALA A 124 5.43 14.63 -15.48
CA ALA A 124 5.78 13.65 -14.46
C ALA A 124 4.52 13.07 -13.81
N ILE A 125 4.30 11.78 -13.98
CA ILE A 125 3.27 11.00 -13.29
C ILE A 125 3.75 10.70 -11.87
N ILE A 126 2.94 11.00 -10.87
CA ILE A 126 3.25 10.67 -9.47
C ILE A 126 2.85 9.22 -9.21
N LEU A 127 3.84 8.37 -8.90
CA LEU A 127 3.65 6.96 -8.56
C LEU A 127 3.56 6.80 -7.04
N THR A 128 2.45 6.24 -6.57
CA THR A 128 2.21 5.98 -5.14
C THR A 128 2.42 4.51 -4.79
N ASN A 129 2.77 4.24 -3.53
CA ASN A 129 2.75 2.88 -3.01
C ASN A 129 1.29 2.41 -2.74
N LYS A 130 1.12 1.19 -2.23
CA LYS A 130 -0.21 0.63 -1.88
C LYS A 130 -1.01 1.45 -0.85
N TYR A 131 -0.38 2.35 -0.11
CA TYR A 131 -0.99 3.22 0.89
C TYR A 131 -1.25 4.64 0.37
N GLY A 132 -1.07 4.89 -0.93
CA GLY A 132 -1.26 6.22 -1.52
C GLY A 132 -0.13 7.20 -1.23
N THR A 133 1.00 6.77 -0.66
CA THR A 133 2.16 7.63 -0.43
C THR A 133 2.98 7.75 -1.72
N PRO A 134 3.22 8.97 -2.25
CA PRO A 134 4.14 9.19 -3.36
C PRO A 134 5.55 8.66 -3.04
N HIS A 135 6.19 7.99 -3.99
CA HIS A 135 7.55 7.47 -3.81
C HIS A 135 8.43 7.51 -5.07
N ALA A 136 7.85 7.69 -6.24
CA ALA A 136 8.58 7.79 -7.50
C ALA A 136 7.80 8.65 -8.51
N LYS A 137 8.48 9.05 -9.59
CA LYS A 137 7.89 9.74 -10.73
C LYS A 137 8.26 9.02 -12.02
N ALA A 138 7.30 8.85 -12.92
CA ALA A 138 7.55 8.41 -14.29
C ALA A 138 7.35 9.59 -15.25
N LEU A 139 8.23 9.74 -16.23
CA LEU A 139 8.16 10.82 -17.22
C LEU A 139 7.45 10.31 -18.48
N ILE A 140 6.58 11.12 -19.06
CA ILE A 140 5.95 10.88 -20.37
C ILE A 140 6.03 12.15 -21.22
N SER A 141 5.89 12.00 -22.53
CA SER A 141 5.71 13.16 -23.41
C SER A 141 4.38 13.85 -23.12
N SER A 142 4.32 15.16 -23.26
CA SER A 142 3.09 15.93 -22.99
C SER A 142 1.91 15.52 -23.88
N GLU A 143 2.18 15.07 -25.10
CA GLU A 143 1.16 14.55 -26.03
C GLU A 143 0.47 13.27 -25.53
N ASP A 144 1.11 12.49 -24.66
CA ASP A 144 0.57 11.23 -24.15
C ASP A 144 -0.30 11.42 -22.89
N LEU A 145 -0.39 12.64 -22.34
CA LEU A 145 -1.05 12.93 -21.06
C LEU A 145 -2.48 12.37 -20.99
N ASN A 146 -3.31 12.63 -22.00
CA ASN A 146 -4.73 12.27 -21.99
C ASN A 146 -4.95 10.77 -22.18
N THR A 147 -4.03 10.06 -22.83
CA THR A 147 -4.08 8.61 -23.00
C THR A 147 -3.60 7.87 -21.75
N VAL A 148 -2.65 8.48 -21.03
CA VAL A 148 -2.01 7.85 -19.86
C VAL A 148 -2.75 8.17 -18.56
N ILE A 149 -3.22 9.39 -18.36
CA ILE A 149 -3.85 9.85 -17.11
C ILE A 149 -5.38 9.79 -17.22
N THR A 150 -5.91 8.58 -17.05
CA THR A 150 -7.34 8.26 -17.13
C THR A 150 -7.86 7.72 -15.80
N ASP A 151 -9.19 7.62 -15.65
CA ASP A 151 -9.80 6.96 -14.50
C ASP A 151 -9.69 5.41 -14.58
N GLU A 152 -9.28 4.88 -15.73
CA GLU A 152 -9.10 3.44 -15.97
C GLU A 152 -7.75 2.94 -15.47
N PHE A 153 -6.74 3.81 -15.46
CA PHE A 153 -5.36 3.45 -15.14
C PHE A 153 -4.89 4.01 -13.79
N SER A 154 -4.34 3.11 -12.99
CA SER A 154 -3.59 3.40 -11.76
C SER A 154 -2.16 2.89 -11.94
N TRP A 155 -1.29 3.77 -12.39
CA TRP A 155 0.12 3.50 -12.67
C TRP A 155 0.92 3.39 -11.38
N VAL A 156 1.68 2.31 -11.28
CA VAL A 156 2.57 2.04 -10.14
C VAL A 156 3.93 1.59 -10.63
N GLN A 157 4.95 1.89 -9.84
CA GLN A 157 6.26 1.27 -10.01
C GLN A 157 6.16 -0.20 -9.59
N TYR A 158 6.58 -1.09 -10.47
CA TYR A 158 6.65 -2.52 -10.20
C TYR A 158 8.08 -3.00 -10.37
N LYS A 159 8.53 -3.84 -9.43
CA LYS A 159 9.86 -4.44 -9.47
C LYS A 159 9.75 -5.96 -9.56
N LYS A 160 10.41 -6.56 -10.53
CA LYS A 160 10.48 -8.03 -10.69
C LYS A 160 11.90 -8.42 -11.08
N ASN A 161 12.50 -9.35 -10.33
CA ASN A 161 13.86 -9.85 -10.59
C ASN A 161 14.95 -8.77 -10.70
N GLY A 162 14.75 -7.60 -10.08
CA GLY A 162 15.67 -6.47 -10.17
C GLY A 162 15.20 -5.38 -11.11
N ASP A 163 14.42 -5.74 -12.14
CA ASP A 163 13.94 -4.82 -13.17
C ASP A 163 12.80 -3.95 -12.66
N ILE A 164 12.87 -2.67 -12.98
CA ILE A 164 11.85 -1.67 -12.68
C ILE A 164 11.00 -1.47 -13.93
N MET A 165 9.69 -1.34 -13.72
CA MET A 165 8.72 -1.07 -14.77
C MET A 165 7.60 -0.17 -14.23
N VAL A 166 6.91 0.54 -15.11
CA VAL A 166 5.68 1.27 -14.78
C VAL A 166 4.49 0.50 -15.36
N ILE A 167 3.56 0.08 -14.51
CA ILE A 167 2.44 -0.76 -14.91
C ILE A 167 1.10 -0.25 -14.37
N ALA A 168 0.02 -0.62 -15.03
CA ALA A 168 -1.34 -0.58 -14.49
C ALA A 168 -1.91 -2.00 -14.45
N ASN A 169 -2.58 -2.37 -13.35
CA ASN A 169 -3.30 -3.65 -13.29
C ASN A 169 -4.78 -3.38 -13.53
N THR A 170 -5.31 -3.84 -14.65
CA THR A 170 -6.72 -3.73 -15.04
C THR A 170 -7.44 -5.07 -14.88
N PRO A 171 -8.78 -5.12 -14.91
CA PRO A 171 -9.52 -6.38 -14.94
C PRO A 171 -9.13 -7.30 -16.11
N GLN A 172 -8.72 -6.72 -17.25
CA GLN A 172 -8.30 -7.44 -18.46
C GLN A 172 -6.86 -7.93 -18.39
N GLY A 173 -6.08 -7.43 -17.43
CA GLY A 173 -4.69 -7.83 -17.25
C GLY A 173 -3.77 -6.64 -16.95
N ARG A 174 -2.49 -6.94 -16.89
CA ARG A 174 -1.45 -5.95 -16.63
C ARG A 174 -1.06 -5.26 -17.93
N ILE A 175 -1.02 -3.94 -17.89
CA ILE A 175 -0.55 -3.07 -18.98
C ILE A 175 0.76 -2.43 -18.54
N HIS A 176 1.70 -2.28 -19.47
CA HIS A 176 2.96 -1.57 -19.27
C HIS A 176 2.87 -0.19 -19.91
N LEU A 177 3.38 0.85 -19.23
CA LEU A 177 3.25 2.23 -19.68
C LEU A 177 3.97 2.48 -21.02
N ASP A 178 5.19 1.97 -21.14
CA ASP A 178 5.99 2.07 -22.35
C ASP A 178 5.32 1.39 -23.55
N LYS A 179 4.71 0.21 -23.36
CA LYS A 179 3.95 -0.49 -24.39
C LYS A 179 2.65 0.23 -24.75
N LEU A 180 1.98 0.87 -23.80
CA LEU A 180 0.80 1.69 -24.09
C LEU A 180 1.18 2.87 -25.00
N ILE A 181 2.32 3.51 -24.74
CA ILE A 181 2.79 4.67 -25.50
C ILE A 181 3.29 4.28 -26.90
N MET A 182 4.10 3.22 -26.98
CA MET A 182 4.77 2.83 -28.23
C MET A 182 3.99 1.82 -29.09
N ASN A 183 2.99 1.16 -28.51
CA ASN A 183 2.15 0.15 -29.16
C ASN A 183 2.95 -0.84 -30.03
N PRO A 184 3.94 -1.56 -29.46
CA PRO A 184 4.78 -2.49 -30.23
C PRO A 184 3.95 -3.67 -30.77
N THR A 185 4.39 -4.22 -31.90
CA THR A 185 3.88 -5.49 -32.42
C THR A 185 4.35 -6.68 -31.58
N GLU A 186 3.79 -7.88 -31.82
CA GLU A 186 4.22 -9.11 -31.12
C GLU A 186 5.68 -9.48 -31.37
N SER A 187 6.25 -9.04 -32.50
CA SER A 187 7.65 -9.22 -32.87
C SER A 187 8.57 -8.12 -32.34
N GLU A 188 8.06 -7.17 -31.55
CA GLU A 188 8.82 -6.03 -31.05
C GLU A 188 8.82 -5.96 -29.51
N THR A 189 9.89 -5.38 -28.97
CA THR A 189 9.97 -4.93 -27.59
C THR A 189 10.23 -3.43 -27.55
N VAL A 190 9.68 -2.75 -26.54
CA VAL A 190 10.05 -1.36 -26.27
C VAL A 190 11.38 -1.35 -25.55
N HIS A 191 12.31 -0.50 -25.99
CA HIS A 191 13.61 -0.27 -25.40
C HIS A 191 13.70 1.18 -24.93
N HIS A 192 14.23 1.38 -23.72
CA HIS A 192 14.49 2.70 -23.15
C HIS A 192 15.92 3.11 -23.48
N ILE A 193 16.09 4.14 -24.30
CA ILE A 193 17.39 4.56 -24.87
C ILE A 193 18.39 4.90 -23.77
N ASN A 194 17.96 5.64 -22.74
CA ASN A 194 18.80 6.01 -21.60
C ASN A 194 18.87 4.93 -20.49
N LEU A 195 18.28 3.75 -20.72
CA LEU A 195 18.21 2.65 -19.76
C LEU A 195 17.50 2.99 -18.44
N ASN A 196 16.68 4.04 -18.41
CA ASN A 196 15.85 4.42 -17.27
C ASN A 196 14.38 4.02 -17.51
N PRO A 197 13.88 2.95 -16.89
CA PRO A 197 12.49 2.48 -17.08
C PRO A 197 11.40 3.43 -16.58
N LEU A 198 11.77 4.49 -15.85
CA LEU A 198 10.86 5.54 -15.41
C LEU A 198 10.81 6.71 -16.41
N ASP A 199 11.63 6.72 -17.45
CA ASP A 199 11.60 7.73 -18.50
C ASP A 199 10.89 7.19 -19.75
N CYS A 200 9.56 7.25 -19.74
CA CYS A 200 8.69 6.79 -20.81
C CYS A 200 8.36 7.89 -21.83
N ARG A 201 9.16 8.97 -21.91
CA ARG A 201 9.00 9.97 -22.97
C ARG A 201 9.28 9.31 -24.32
N ARG A 202 8.49 9.63 -25.36
CA ARG A 202 8.66 9.06 -26.71
C ARG A 202 10.08 9.26 -27.26
N SER A 203 10.70 10.41 -26.97
CA SER A 203 12.10 10.68 -27.35
C SER A 203 13.13 9.73 -26.72
N ASN A 204 12.73 8.97 -25.70
CA ASN A 204 13.55 8.00 -24.98
C ASN A 204 13.12 6.54 -25.24
N LEU A 205 12.08 6.30 -26.04
CA LEU A 205 11.56 4.97 -26.32
C LEU A 205 11.75 4.61 -27.79
N GLU A 206 12.11 3.36 -28.06
CA GLU A 206 12.18 2.80 -29.42
C GLU A 206 11.66 1.37 -29.44
N ASN A 207 10.98 0.97 -30.51
CA ASN A 207 10.61 -0.43 -30.73
C ASN A 207 11.80 -1.16 -31.38
N LYS A 208 12.17 -2.32 -30.84
CA LYS A 208 13.20 -3.21 -31.37
C LYS A 208 12.63 -4.56 -31.71
N VAL A 209 13.01 -5.10 -32.86
CA VAL A 209 12.65 -6.47 -33.26
C VAL A 209 13.26 -7.46 -32.26
N ILE A 210 12.46 -8.42 -31.83
CA ILE A 210 12.89 -9.55 -31.02
C ILE A 210 13.67 -10.50 -31.95
N VAL A 211 14.97 -10.65 -31.70
CA VAL A 211 15.87 -11.56 -32.43
C VAL A 211 15.97 -12.90 -31.70
#